data_AF-A0A415U2C9-F1
#
_entry.id   AF-A0A415U2C9-F1
#
_cell.length_a   1.000
_cell.length_b   1.000
_cell.length_c   1.000
_cell.angle_alpha   90.00
_cell.angle_beta   90.00
_cell.angle_gamma   90.00
#
_symmetry.space_group_name_H-M   'P 1'
#
loop_
_entity.id
_entity.type
_entity.pdbx_description
1 polymer ?
#
loop_
_entity_poly.entity_id
_entity_poly.type
_entity_poly.pdbx_seq_one_letter_code
_entity_poly.pdbx_strand_id
1 'polypeptide(L)' 'MAKETATPAPAETKAEKKPEKKAPAESVYTVSELAGNARSVFDTMQECVVAALKTDGKAEYTVSEAKEIVSKFLQKEVK' A
#
# COMPACT_ATOMS: atom_id res chain seq x y z
N MET A 1 -3.51 5.70 -49.84
CA MET A 1 -4.60 6.21 -48.98
C MET A 1 -5.13 5.05 -48.15
N ALA A 2 -5.52 5.34 -46.88
CA ALA A 2 -5.88 4.44 -45.76
C ALA A 2 -4.67 3.82 -45.04
N LYS A 3 -4.14 4.42 -43.95
CA LYS A 3 -4.62 4.48 -42.54
C LYS A 3 -4.66 3.08 -41.89
N GLU A 4 -3.66 2.72 -41.10
CA GLU A 4 -3.51 2.97 -39.64
C GLU A 4 -4.32 1.97 -38.80
N THR A 5 -3.63 1.05 -38.12
CA THR A 5 -4.11 0.22 -36.99
C THR A 5 -2.87 -0.48 -36.41
N ALA A 6 -2.57 -0.57 -35.12
CA ALA A 6 -3.01 0.11 -33.92
C ALA A 6 -1.92 -0.16 -32.87
N THR A 7 -1.54 0.88 -32.14
CA THR A 7 -0.75 0.81 -30.92
C THR A 7 -1.60 0.18 -29.81
N PRO A 8 -1.20 -0.93 -29.16
CA PRO A 8 -1.83 -1.33 -27.91
C PRO A 8 -1.31 -0.42 -26.79
N ALA A 9 -2.19 0.46 -26.31
CA ALA A 9 -2.03 1.23 -25.10
C ALA A 9 -1.89 0.28 -23.88
N PRO A 10 -0.88 0.45 -23.01
CA PRO A 10 -0.98 -0.06 -21.65
C PRO A 10 -1.96 0.82 -20.88
N ALA A 11 -2.97 0.16 -20.33
CA ALA A 11 -4.09 0.72 -19.61
C ALA A 11 -3.66 1.58 -18.41
N GLU A 12 -3.88 2.89 -18.51
CA GLU A 12 -4.05 3.78 -17.38
C GLU A 12 -5.43 3.51 -16.76
N THR A 13 -5.50 2.73 -15.67
CA THR A 13 -6.71 2.73 -14.82
C THR A 13 -6.51 3.74 -13.70
N LYS A 14 -6.77 5.00 -14.05
CA LYS A 14 -7.03 6.09 -13.12
C LYS A 14 -8.47 5.94 -12.62
N ALA A 15 -8.65 5.25 -11.49
CA ALA A 15 -9.92 5.24 -10.77
C ALA A 15 -9.92 6.38 -9.73
N GLU A 16 -10.35 7.57 -10.16
CA GLU A 16 -10.82 8.60 -9.23
C GLU A 16 -12.26 8.27 -8.80
N LYS A 17 -12.47 8.01 -7.51
CA LYS A 17 -13.77 8.18 -6.87
C LYS A 17 -13.61 8.66 -5.42
N LYS A 18 -14.02 9.90 -5.18
CA LYS A 18 -14.29 10.52 -3.88
C LYS A 18 -15.46 11.51 -4.14
N PRO A 19 -16.42 11.81 -3.23
CA PRO A 19 -16.34 11.69 -1.76
C PRO A 19 -17.60 11.13 -1.07
N GLU A 20 -17.43 10.43 0.06
CA GLU A 20 -18.45 10.39 1.11
C GLU A 20 -17.80 10.28 2.49
N LYS A 21 -18.21 11.19 3.38
CA LYS A 21 -17.67 11.40 4.72
C LYS A 21 -18.72 10.92 5.73
N LYS A 22 -18.47 9.84 6.46
CA LYS A 22 -18.85 9.64 7.87
C LYS A 22 -18.33 8.31 8.44
N ALA A 23 -17.80 8.41 9.67
CA ALA A 23 -17.05 7.46 10.48
C ALA A 23 -15.60 7.23 10.03
N PRO A 24 -14.58 7.49 10.89
CA PRO A 24 -13.24 6.97 10.69
C PRO A 24 -13.28 5.47 11.00
N ALA A 25 -13.98 4.69 10.18
CA ALA A 25 -13.70 3.26 10.12
C ALA A 25 -12.27 3.19 9.63
N GLU A 26 -11.34 2.91 10.54
CA GLU A 26 -9.94 2.64 10.22
C GLU A 26 -9.94 1.74 9.00
N SER A 27 -9.68 2.32 7.84
CA SER A 27 -9.77 1.58 6.60
C SER A 27 -8.65 0.56 6.69
N VAL A 28 -9.05 -0.70 6.75
CA VAL A 28 -8.10 -1.80 6.79
C VAL A 28 -7.60 -1.95 5.36
N TYR A 29 -6.29 -1.99 5.21
CA TYR A 29 -5.62 -2.08 3.94
C TYR A 29 -4.89 -3.40 3.86
N THR A 30 -4.83 -3.96 2.67
CA THR A 30 -4.02 -5.16 2.43
C THR A 30 -2.55 -4.83 2.55
N VAL A 31 -1.72 -5.85 2.86
CA VAL A 31 -0.25 -5.72 2.86
C VAL A 31 0.25 -5.10 1.55
N SER A 32 -0.31 -5.48 0.41
CA SER A 32 0.08 -4.97 -0.91
C SER A 32 -0.22 -3.49 -1.09
N GLU A 33 -1.37 -3.00 -0.62
CA GLU A 33 -1.70 -1.56 -0.66
C GLU A 33 -0.79 -0.75 0.27
N LEU A 34 -0.56 -1.25 1.49
CA LEU A 34 0.34 -0.61 2.45
C LEU A 34 1.78 -0.58 1.95
N ALA A 35 2.22 -1.66 1.31
CA ALA A 35 3.54 -1.77 0.68
C ALA A 35 3.67 -0.81 -0.52
N GLY A 36 2.65 -0.72 -1.36
CA GLY A 36 2.62 0.21 -2.50
C GLY A 36 2.74 1.68 -2.06
N ASN A 37 2.17 2.02 -0.91
CA ASN A 37 2.24 3.36 -0.31
C ASN A 37 3.33 3.48 0.78
N ALA A 38 4.24 2.52 0.90
CA ALA A 38 5.11 2.39 2.05
C ALA A 38 5.98 3.63 2.32
N ARG A 39 6.57 4.17 1.25
CA ARG A 39 7.41 5.36 1.28
C ARG A 39 6.63 6.58 1.78
N SER A 40 5.35 6.69 1.42
CA SER A 40 4.52 7.85 1.76
C SER A 40 3.87 7.74 3.14
N VAL A 41 3.60 6.52 3.62
CA VAL A 41 2.81 6.28 4.84
C VAL A 41 3.69 5.93 6.04
N PHE A 42 4.75 5.16 5.80
CA PHE A 42 5.63 4.62 6.84
C PHE A 42 7.06 5.16 6.76
N ASP A 43 7.37 6.00 5.78
CA ASP A 43 8.72 6.52 5.50
C ASP A 43 9.77 5.41 5.37
N THR A 44 9.35 4.24 4.87
CA THR A 44 10.21 3.06 4.74
C THR A 44 10.02 2.39 3.38
N MET A 45 10.88 1.41 3.09
CA MET A 45 10.81 0.62 1.87
C MET A 45 9.66 -0.39 1.95
N GLN A 46 9.02 -0.63 0.81
CA GLN A 46 7.95 -1.61 0.68
C GLN A 46 8.36 -2.99 1.20
N GLU A 47 9.62 -3.38 1.01
CA GLU A 47 10.16 -4.67 1.47
C GLU A 47 10.12 -4.79 3.00
N CYS A 48 10.43 -3.72 3.73
CA CYS A 48 10.34 -3.69 5.19
C CYS A 48 8.88 -3.80 5.67
N VAL A 49 7.95 -3.12 4.99
CA VAL A 49 6.52 -3.20 5.32
C VAL A 49 6.01 -4.61 5.09
N VAL A 50 6.31 -5.20 3.93
CA VAL A 50 5.93 -6.58 3.61
C VAL A 50 6.54 -7.57 4.61
N ALA A 51 7.81 -7.43 4.97
CA ALA A 51 8.47 -8.32 5.93
C ALA A 51 7.89 -8.20 7.35
N ALA A 52 7.69 -6.97 7.82
CA ALA A 52 7.12 -6.70 9.14
C ALA A 52 5.69 -7.25 9.25
N LEU A 53 4.84 -7.00 8.24
CA LEU A 53 3.47 -7.49 8.21
C LEU A 53 3.40 -9.02 8.02
N LYS A 54 4.30 -9.61 7.22
CA LYS A 54 4.43 -11.08 7.13
C LYS A 54 4.86 -11.73 8.45
N THR A 55 5.65 -11.02 9.26
CA THR A 55 6.08 -11.50 10.58
C THR A 55 4.92 -11.54 11.56
N ASP A 56 3.99 -10.60 11.46
CA ASP A 56 2.77 -10.54 12.28
C ASP A 56 1.69 -11.53 11.79
N GLY A 57 1.66 -11.85 10.48
CA GLY A 57 0.92 -12.99 9.94
C GLY A 57 -0.54 -12.72 9.57
N LYS A 58 -0.99 -11.46 9.58
CA LYS A 58 -2.30 -11.06 9.03
C LYS A 58 -2.15 -10.60 7.57
N ALA A 59 -3.27 -10.62 6.85
CA ALA A 59 -3.32 -10.15 5.46
C ALA A 59 -3.73 -8.66 5.35
N GLU A 60 -4.36 -8.14 6.40
CA GLU A 60 -5.03 -6.84 6.41
C GLU A 60 -4.69 -6.10 7.70
N TYR A 61 -4.35 -4.83 7.57
CA TYR A 61 -3.92 -3.97 8.68
C TYR A 61 -4.47 -2.56 8.54
N THR A 62 -4.75 -1.91 9.66
CA THR A 62 -4.92 -0.46 9.65
C THR A 62 -3.57 0.22 9.45
N VAL A 63 -3.57 1.45 8.93
CA VAL A 63 -2.32 2.23 8.80
C VAL A 63 -1.63 2.40 10.16
N SER A 64 -2.39 2.58 11.24
CA SER A 64 -1.85 2.72 12.59
C SER A 64 -1.21 1.42 13.08
N GLU A 65 -1.91 0.28 12.96
CA GLU A 65 -1.36 -1.04 13.32
C GLU A 65 -0.09 -1.35 12.52
N ALA A 66 -0.16 -1.20 11.20
CA ALA A 66 0.98 -1.46 10.32
C ALA A 66 2.18 -0.58 10.68
N LYS A 67 1.95 0.68 11.05
CA LYS A 67 3.02 1.60 11.44
C LYS A 67 3.70 1.17 12.72
N GLU A 68 2.93 0.70 13.71
CA GLU A 68 3.51 0.15 14.94
C GLU A 68 4.32 -1.12 14.68
N ILE A 69 3.80 -2.05 13.87
CA ILE A 69 4.47 -3.31 13.53
C ILE A 69 5.77 -3.04 12.77
N VAL A 70 5.71 -2.18 11.74
CA VAL A 70 6.88 -1.78 10.94
C VAL A 70 7.92 -1.08 11.79
N SER A 71 7.51 -0.16 12.67
CA SER A 71 8.43 0.53 13.59
C SER A 71 9.11 -0.45 14.54
N LYS A 72 8.37 -1.39 15.14
CA LYS A 72 8.92 -2.43 16.01
C LYS A 72 9.87 -3.37 15.26
N PHE A 73 9.54 -3.73 14.03
CA PHE A 73 10.38 -4.57 13.17
C PHE A 73 11.71 -3.87 12.88
N LEU A 74 11.66 -2.61 12.43
CA LEU A 74 12.86 -1.81 12.17
C LEU A 74 13.71 -1.65 13.43
N GLN A 75 13.11 -1.32 14.58
CA GLN A 75 13.85 -1.17 15.85
C GLN A 75 14.51 -2.46 16.34
N LYS A 76 13.94 -3.63 16.02
CA LYS A 76 14.51 -4.93 16.39
C LYS A 76 15.66 -5.34 15.48
N GLU A 77 15.63 -4.94 14.21
CA GLU A 77 16.63 -5.30 13.21
C GLU A 77 17.83 -4.34 13.17
N VAL A 78 17.65 -3.07 13.57
CA VAL A 78 18.72 -2.03 13.57
C VAL A 78 19.55 -1.98 14.86
N LYS A 79 19.75 -3.11 15.54
CA LYS A 79 20.45 -3.19 16.83
C LYS A 79 21.66 -4.09 16.80
#